data_AF-A0A4U6JYY9-F1
#
_entry.id   AF-A0A4U6JYY9-F1
#
_cell.length_a   1.000
_cell.length_b   1.000
_cell.length_c   1.000
_cell.angle_alpha   90.00
_cell.angle_beta   90.00
_cell.angle_gamma   90.00
#
_symmetry.space_group_name_H-M   'P 1'
#
loop_
_entity.id
_entity.type
_entity.pdbx_description
1 polymer ?
#
loop_
_entity_poly.entity_id
_entity_poly.type
_entity_poly.pdbx_seq_one_letter_code
_entity_poly.pdbx_strand_id
1 'polypeptide(L)' 'PKTHYVTPRERIVQAMEEIKVELAERRKILLANNKLVEEQRLSQRTQFDLEMMNELGYCSGIENYSR' A
#
# COMPACT_ATOMS: atom_id res chain seq x y z
N PRO A 1 22.45 1.66 -17.87
CA PRO A 1 21.43 2.67 -17.49
C PRO A 1 20.15 1.96 -17.00
N LYS A 2 20.03 1.76 -15.68
CA LYS A 2 18.80 1.23 -15.06
C LYS A 2 17.78 2.35 -14.98
N THR A 3 16.90 2.35 -15.98
CA THR A 3 15.60 3.01 -16.08
C THR A 3 15.22 3.98 -14.95
N HIS A 4 15.15 5.25 -15.31
CA HIS A 4 14.47 6.33 -14.59
C HIS A 4 12.96 6.06 -14.47
N TYR A 5 12.53 5.11 -13.65
CA TYR A 5 11.16 5.12 -13.13
C TYR A 5 11.10 6.07 -11.94
N VAL A 6 11.35 7.35 -12.22
CA VAL A 6 11.08 8.40 -11.24
C VAL A 6 9.59 8.68 -11.32
N THR A 7 8.79 7.90 -10.61
CA THR A 7 7.38 8.24 -10.40
C THR A 7 7.35 9.59 -9.67
N PRO A 8 6.68 10.62 -10.21
CA PRO A 8 6.59 11.91 -9.54
C PRO A 8 6.04 11.75 -8.12
N ARG A 9 6.58 12.49 -7.15
CA ARG A 9 6.16 12.42 -5.75
C ARG A 9 4.64 12.60 -5.58
N GLU A 10 4.03 13.46 -6.40
CA GLU A 10 2.58 13.66 -6.42
C GLU A 10 1.81 12.38 -6.72
N ARG A 11 2.25 11.58 -7.69
CA ARG A 11 1.63 10.28 -8.00
C ARG A 11 1.78 9.29 -6.87
N ILE A 12 2.93 9.28 -6.20
CA ILE A 12 3.16 8.40 -5.04
C ILE A 12 2.20 8.77 -3.91
N VAL A 13 2.07 10.07 -3.60
CA VAL A 13 1.16 10.55 -2.56
C VAL A 13 -0.30 10.22 -2.91
N GLN A 14 -0.71 10.41 -4.16
CA GLN A 14 -2.06 10.02 -4.61
C GLN A 14 -2.31 8.52 -4.45
N ALA A 15 -1.39 7.68 -4.93
CA ALA A 15 -1.50 6.23 -4.79
C ALA A 15 -1.55 5.80 -3.30
N MET A 16 -0.74 6.42 -2.44
CA MET A 16 -0.77 6.14 -1.00
C MET A 16 -2.14 6.43 -0.37
N GLU A 17 -2.82 7.50 -0.77
CA GLU A 17 -4.18 7.79 -0.27
C GLU A 17 -5.19 6.77 -0.76
N GLU A 18 -5.13 6.36 -2.04
CA GLU A 18 -6.00 5.32 -2.59
C GLU A 18 -5.81 3.98 -1.87
N ILE A 19 -4.55 3.58 -1.62
CA ILE A 19 -4.20 2.36 -0.88
C ILE A 19 -4.78 2.39 0.53
N LYS A 20 -4.71 3.53 1.23
CA LYS A 20 -5.28 3.66 2.59
C LYS A 20 -6.80 3.46 2.59
N VAL A 21 -7.49 4.03 1.59
CA VAL A 21 -8.94 3.88 1.44
C VAL A 21 -9.31 2.42 1.18
N GLU A 22 -8.65 1.76 0.23
CA GLU A 22 -8.89 0.35 -0.10
C GLU A 22 -8.57 -0.56 1.09
N LEU A 23 -7.45 -0.32 1.78
CA LEU A 23 -7.07 -1.07 2.98
C LEU A 23 -8.17 -0.96 4.05
N ALA A 24 -8.71 0.24 4.30
CA ALA A 24 -9.76 0.43 5.28
C ALA A 24 -11.04 -0.37 4.92
N GLU A 25 -11.44 -0.39 3.66
CA GLU A 25 -12.56 -1.20 3.19
C GLU A 25 -12.28 -2.70 3.34
N ARG A 26 -11.10 -3.14 2.93
CA ARG A 26 -10.73 -4.56 2.98
C ARG A 26 -10.64 -5.08 4.42
N ARG A 27 -10.11 -4.27 5.34
CA ARG A 27 -10.09 -4.58 6.78
C ARG A 27 -11.50 -4.78 7.33
N LYS A 28 -12.45 -3.89 7.00
CA LYS A 28 -13.86 -4.04 7.42
C LYS A 28 -14.44 -5.38 6.97
N ILE A 29 -14.18 -5.79 5.71
CA ILE A 29 -14.65 -7.07 5.17
C ILE A 29 -14.03 -8.25 5.92
N LEU A 30 -12.72 -8.21 6.22
CA LEU A 30 -12.05 -9.30 6.93
C LEU A 30 -12.53 -9.42 8.38
N LEU A 31 -12.68 -8.29 9.09
CA LEU A 31 -13.21 -8.26 10.46
C LEU A 31 -14.66 -8.76 10.51
N ALA A 32 -15.51 -8.33 9.58
CA ALA A 32 -16.90 -8.80 9.49
C ALA A 32 -17.00 -10.32 9.26
N ASN A 33 -15.97 -10.93 8.67
CA ASN A 33 -15.87 -12.37 8.44
C ASN A 33 -15.07 -13.12 9.52
N ASN A 34 -14.75 -12.48 10.66
CA ASN A 34 -13.90 -13.03 11.73
C ASN A 34 -12.51 -13.50 11.26
N LYS A 35 -11.98 -12.93 10.18
CA LYS A 35 -10.65 -13.22 9.64
C LYS A 35 -9.58 -12.32 10.24
N LEU A 36 -9.38 -12.45 11.56
CA LEU A 36 -8.55 -11.54 12.35
C LEU A 36 -7.06 -11.63 11.98
N VAL A 37 -6.53 -12.82 11.71
CA VAL A 37 -5.11 -13.02 11.37
C VAL A 37 -4.80 -12.49 9.98
N GLU A 38 -5.72 -12.68 9.02
CA GLU A 38 -5.61 -12.15 7.67
C GLU A 38 -5.69 -10.63 7.66
N GLU A 39 -6.59 -10.05 8.46
CA GLU A 39 -6.68 -8.61 8.64
C GLU A 39 -5.37 -8.03 9.21
N GLN A 40 -4.84 -8.66 10.26
CA GLN A 40 -3.60 -8.23 10.89
C GLN A 40 -2.43 -8.31 9.91
N ARG A 41 -2.31 -9.43 9.18
CA ARG A 41 -1.24 -9.64 8.18
C ARG A 41 -1.32 -8.61 7.06
N LEU A 42 -2.50 -8.38 6.51
CA LEU A 42 -2.72 -7.39 5.45
C LEU A 42 -2.33 -5.99 5.94
N SER A 43 -2.86 -5.60 7.10
CA SER A 43 -2.62 -4.27 7.65
C SER A 43 -1.15 -4.01 7.93
N GLN A 44 -0.45 -4.96 8.56
CA GLN A 44 0.98 -4.84 8.84
C GLN A 44 1.81 -4.70 7.56
N ARG A 45 1.51 -5.50 6.54
CA ARG A 45 2.24 -5.46 5.27
C ARG A 45 2.01 -4.13 4.55
N THR A 46 0.75 -3.73 4.39
CA THR A 46 0.41 -2.50 3.67
C THR A 46 0.91 -1.26 4.41
N GLN A 47 0.89 -1.24 5.75
CA GLN A 47 1.43 -0.12 6.53
C GLN A 47 2.94 0.05 6.31
N PHE A 48 3.69 -1.05 6.32
CA PHE A 48 5.14 -1.03 6.04
C PHE A 48 5.44 -0.55 4.61
N ASP A 49 4.67 -1.02 3.62
CA ASP A 49 4.84 -0.58 2.23
C ASP A 49 4.57 0.93 2.10
N LEU A 50 3.55 1.46 2.78
CA LEU A 50 3.24 2.90 2.81
C LEU A 50 4.37 3.72 3.47
N GLU A 51 4.98 3.23 4.54
CA GLU A 51 6.13 3.87 5.18
C GLU A 51 7.32 3.93 4.21
N MET A 52 7.61 2.83 3.51
CA MET A 52 8.68 2.77 2.50
C MET A 52 8.42 3.72 1.32
N MET A 53 7.17 3.80 0.83
CA MET A 53 6.80 4.77 -0.20
C MET A 53 6.97 6.22 0.26
N ASN A 54 6.65 6.52 1.51
CA ASN A 54 6.77 7.87 2.05
C ASN A 54 8.23 8.32 2.22
N GLU A 55 9.08 7.43 2.74
CA GLU A 55 10.48 7.71 3.06
C GLU A 55 11.40 7.63 1.84
N LEU A 56 11.28 6.57 1.04
CA LEU A 56 12.19 6.28 -0.07
C LEU A 56 11.60 6.62 -1.44
N GLY A 57 10.30 6.88 -1.53
CA GLY A 57 9.60 7.11 -2.80
C GLY A 57 9.28 5.83 -3.58
N TYR A 58 9.53 4.65 -3.00
CA TYR A 58 9.20 3.35 -3.58
C TYR A 58 9.13 2.26 -2.50
N CYS A 59 8.44 1.16 -2.77
CA CYS A 59 8.48 -0.05 -1.95
C CYS A 59 8.79 -1.28 -2.83
N SER A 60 9.20 -2.38 -2.19
CA SER A 60 9.30 -3.67 -2.88
C SER A 60 7.89 -4.17 -3.19
N GLY A 61 7.60 -4.52 -4.44
CA GLY A 61 6.26 -4.92 -4.84
C GLY A 61 5.35 -3.75 -5.25
N ILE A 62 5.90 -2.59 -5.64
CA ILE A 62 5.12 -1.42 -6.06
C ILE A 62 4.17 -1.72 -7.24
N GLU A 63 4.47 -2.75 -8.02
CA GLU A 63 3.61 -3.27 -9.09
C GLU A 63 2.24 -3.75 -8.57
N ASN A 64 2.12 -4.07 -7.29
CA ASN A 64 0.84 -4.43 -6.67
C ASN A 64 -0.08 -3.22 -6.46
N TYR A 65 0.46 -2.02 -6.60
CA TYR A 65 -0.23 -0.75 -6.34
C TYR A 65 -0.38 0.13 -7.60
N SER A 66 0.13 -0.32 -8.74
CA SER A 66 0.13 0.45 -10.00
C SER A 66 -1.15 0.29 -10.83
N ARG A 67 -2.30 0.04 -10.19
CA ARG A 67 -3.60 -0.09 -10.87
C ARG A 67 -4.26 1.26 -11.13
#